data_AF-A0A8T5F104-F1
#
_entry.id   AF-A0A8T5F104-F1
#
_cell.length_a   1.000
_cell.length_b   1.000
_cell.length_c   1.000
_cell.angle_alpha   90.00
_cell.angle_beta   90.00
_cell.angle_gamma   90.00
#
_symmetry.space_group_name_H-M   'P 1'
#
loop_
_entity.id
_entity.type
_entity.pdbx_description
1 polymer ?
#
loop_
_entity_poly.entity_id
_entity_poly.type
_entity_poly.pdbx_seq_one_letter_code
_entity_poly.pdbx_strand_id
1 'polypeptide(L)'
;MNKPLLSLKPSFFNALIPMFVKNLIYSGIITVVLYGLSFVLEFLNILNPISNKIFLAIVILVALAVLPLIISVIILANSNYYFYKTHVESEFEFFIIKKHSTPYNQITNISTDISIWDRICRAGDITLYTAEDNVKNLTLKYIENPQKIEQEIYSIMKSNSNQKTK
;
A
#
# COMPACT_ATOMS: atom_id res chain seq x y z
N MET A 1 30.09 1.77 4.95
CA MET A 1 28.69 1.55 4.52
C MET A 1 28.63 1.69 3.01
N ASN A 2 28.10 0.69 2.31
CA ASN A 2 27.91 0.78 0.85
C ASN A 2 26.80 1.80 0.57
N LYS A 3 27.06 2.76 -0.32
CA LYS A 3 26.04 3.72 -0.74
C LYS A 3 24.97 2.99 -1.58
N PRO A 4 23.68 3.24 -1.37
CA PRO A 4 22.64 2.70 -2.23
C PRO A 4 22.79 3.26 -3.65
N LEU A 5 22.51 2.42 -4.66
CA LEU A 5 22.50 2.80 -6.07
C LEU A 5 21.23 3.59 -6.42
N LEU A 6 20.11 3.20 -5.83
CA LEU A 6 18.81 3.84 -5.99
C LEU A 6 18.10 3.83 -4.63
N SER A 7 17.57 4.99 -4.25
CA SER A 7 16.72 5.14 -3.06
C SER A 7 15.35 5.58 -3.52
N LEU A 8 14.33 4.79 -3.21
CA LEU A 8 12.96 5.11 -3.54
C LEU A 8 12.17 5.40 -2.26
N LYS A 9 11.30 6.39 -2.37
CA LYS A 9 10.28 6.66 -1.36
C LYS A 9 8.90 6.53 -2.01
N PRO A 10 7.91 6.04 -1.28
CA PRO A 10 6.53 6.14 -1.73
C PRO A 10 6.15 7.60 -1.99
N SER A 11 5.40 7.84 -3.06
CA SER A 11 4.81 9.14 -3.32
C SER A 11 3.59 9.35 -2.44
N PHE A 12 3.80 10.07 -1.33
CA PHE A 12 2.78 10.32 -0.33
C PHE A 12 1.50 10.95 -0.91
N PHE A 13 1.65 12.02 -1.68
CA PHE A 13 0.52 12.73 -2.28
C PHE A 13 -0.20 11.88 -3.32
N ASN A 14 0.54 11.13 -4.13
CA ASN A 14 -0.06 10.30 -5.18
C ASN A 14 -0.75 9.05 -4.59
N ALA A 15 -0.39 8.65 -3.37
CA ALA A 15 -1.03 7.56 -2.65
C ALA A 15 -2.30 7.99 -1.90
N LEU A 16 -2.35 9.23 -1.40
CA LEU A 16 -3.47 9.72 -0.59
C LEU A 16 -4.79 9.69 -1.35
N ILE A 17 -4.79 10.12 -2.61
CA ILE A 17 -5.99 10.18 -3.45
C ILE A 17 -6.60 8.78 -3.66
N PRO A 18 -5.87 7.78 -4.22
CA PRO A 18 -6.43 6.44 -4.40
C PRO A 18 -6.84 5.79 -3.08
N MET A 19 -6.08 5.99 -2.00
CA MET A 19 -6.47 5.49 -0.66
C MET A 19 -7.78 6.11 -0.18
N PHE A 20 -7.91 7.43 -0.26
CA PHE A 20 -9.10 8.15 0.17
C PHE A 20 -10.33 7.72 -0.63
N VAL A 21 -10.22 7.65 -1.96
CA VAL A 21 -11.32 7.25 -2.84
C VAL A 21 -11.75 5.80 -2.57
N LYS A 22 -10.80 4.86 -2.44
CA LYS A 22 -11.11 3.45 -2.10
C LYS A 22 -11.84 3.34 -0.75
N ASN A 23 -11.34 4.05 0.28
CA ASN A 23 -11.98 4.04 1.60
C ASN A 23 -13.36 4.70 1.59
N LEU A 24 -13.54 5.78 0.83
CA LEU A 24 -14.83 6.47 0.72
C LEU A 24 -15.88 5.60 0.04
N ILE A 25 -15.51 4.87 -1.02
CA ILE A 25 -16.41 3.92 -1.67
C ILE A 25 -16.79 2.79 -0.70
N TYR A 26 -15.80 2.19 -0.02
CA TYR A 26 -16.04 1.10 0.92
C TYR A 26 -16.92 1.54 2.10
N SER A 27 -16.61 2.69 2.71
CA SER A 27 -17.42 3.24 3.81
C SER A 27 -18.81 3.63 3.33
N GLY A 28 -18.95 4.18 2.13
CA GLY A 28 -20.23 4.49 1.49
C GLY A 28 -21.12 3.25 1.34
N ILE A 29 -20.57 2.14 0.82
CA ILE A 29 -21.31 0.87 0.68
C ILE A 29 -21.78 0.36 2.05
N ILE A 30 -20.89 0.35 3.04
CA ILE A 30 -21.26 -0.07 4.41
C ILE A 30 -22.35 0.84 4.98
N THR A 31 -22.26 2.15 4.76
CA THR A 31 -23.27 3.12 5.21
C THR A 31 -24.64 2.78 4.64
N VAL A 32 -24.72 2.56 3.33
CA VAL A 32 -25.97 2.23 2.64
C VAL A 32 -26.57 0.92 3.19
N VAL A 33 -25.74 -0.09 3.43
CA VAL A 33 -26.18 -1.37 4.03
C VAL A 33 -26.72 -1.17 5.45
N LEU A 34 -25.98 -0.45 6.30
CA LEU A 34 -26.38 -0.18 7.69
C LEU A 34 -27.65 0.68 7.77
N TYR A 35 -27.77 1.67 6.89
CA TYR A 35 -28.96 2.51 6.80
C TYR A 35 -30.18 1.70 6.33
N GLY A 36 -30.01 0.88 5.28
CA GLY A 36 -31.07 0.00 4.79
C GLY A 36 -31.53 -1.01 5.86
N LEU A 37 -30.60 -1.60 6.61
CA LEU A 37 -30.91 -2.47 7.74
C LEU A 37 -31.67 -1.72 8.84
N SER A 38 -31.22 -0.51 9.18
CA SER A 38 -31.88 0.34 10.19
C SER A 38 -33.31 0.69 9.78
N PHE A 39 -33.51 1.03 8.50
CA PHE A 39 -34.83 1.34 7.93
C PHE A 39 -35.78 0.13 8.00
N VAL A 40 -35.31 -1.08 7.67
CA VAL A 40 -36.12 -2.30 7.78
C VAL A 40 -36.50 -2.58 9.23
N LEU A 41 -35.56 -2.43 10.18
CA LEU A 41 -35.82 -2.65 11.59
C LEU A 41 -36.80 -1.63 12.19
N GLU A 42 -36.75 -0.38 11.73
CA GLU A 42 -37.72 0.66 12.08
C GLU A 42 -39.11 0.37 11.48
N PHE A 43 -39.17 -0.04 10.21
CA PHE A 43 -40.42 -0.45 9.55
C PHE A 43 -41.13 -1.60 10.29
N LEU A 44 -40.34 -2.53 10.87
CA LEU A 44 -40.87 -3.63 11.67
C LEU A 44 -41.23 -3.23 13.11
N ASN A 45 -41.12 -1.95 13.49
CA ASN A 45 -41.30 -1.44 14.86
C ASN A 45 -40.41 -2.15 15.91
N ILE A 46 -39.30 -2.76 15.49
CA ILE A 46 -38.34 -3.42 16.38
C ILE A 46 -37.48 -2.36 17.09
N LEU A 47 -37.21 -1.24 16.40
CA LEU A 47 -36.42 -0.13 16.92
C LEU A 47 -37.32 1.09 17.17
N ASN A 48 -37.42 1.54 18.42
CA ASN A 48 -37.94 2.87 18.73
C ASN A 48 -36.99 3.96 18.18
N PRO A 49 -37.51 5.08 17.64
CA PRO A 49 -36.72 6.12 17.00
C PRO A 49 -35.91 6.86 18.07
N ILE A 50 -34.66 6.47 18.26
CA ILE A 50 -33.74 7.14 19.18
C ILE A 50 -32.67 7.81 18.32
N SER A 51 -32.84 9.13 18.13
CA SER A 51 -31.90 10.04 17.44
C SER A 51 -30.43 9.81 17.80
N ASN A 52 -30.15 9.41 19.04
CA ASN A 52 -28.79 9.15 19.52
C ASN A 52 -28.12 7.92 18.87
N LYS A 53 -28.89 6.92 18.40
CA LYS A 53 -28.33 5.72 17.77
C LYS A 53 -27.83 6.01 16.35
N ILE A 54 -28.56 6.85 15.61
CA ILE A 54 -28.17 7.29 14.25
C ILE A 54 -26.90 8.15 14.33
N PHE A 55 -26.84 9.08 15.29
CA PHE A 55 -25.66 9.89 15.52
C PHE A 55 -24.43 9.03 15.86
N LEU A 56 -24.57 8.07 16.78
CA LEU A 56 -23.48 7.17 17.15
C LEU A 56 -23.04 6.27 15.98
N ALA A 57 -23.97 5.81 15.14
CA ALA A 57 -23.65 5.05 13.93
C ALA A 57 -22.82 5.87 12.92
N ILE A 58 -23.17 7.15 12.72
CA ILE A 58 -22.40 8.06 11.85
C ILE A 58 -20.99 8.28 12.42
N VAL A 59 -20.87 8.49 13.74
CA VAL A 59 -19.56 8.67 14.39
C VAL A 59 -18.68 7.42 14.22
N ILE A 60 -19.23 6.23 14.47
CA ILE A 60 -18.51 4.97 14.26
C ILE A 60 -18.12 4.81 12.79
N LEU A 61 -19.00 5.18 11.86
CA LEU A 61 -18.70 5.11 10.43
C LEU A 61 -17.52 6.00 10.02
N VAL A 62 -17.52 7.25 10.47
CA VAL A 62 -16.41 8.17 10.22
C VAL A 62 -15.12 7.63 10.84
N ALA A 63 -15.18 7.11 12.07
CA ALA A 63 -14.03 6.51 12.72
C ALA A 63 -13.47 5.31 11.93
N LEU A 64 -14.34 4.40 11.47
CA LEU A 64 -13.96 3.24 10.67
C LEU A 64 -13.42 3.61 9.28
N ALA A 65 -13.83 4.74 8.70
CA ALA A 65 -13.32 5.21 7.42
C ALA A 65 -11.93 5.88 7.55
N VAL A 66 -11.75 6.66 8.62
CA VAL A 66 -10.55 7.48 8.85
C VAL A 66 -9.39 6.66 9.42
N LEU A 67 -9.66 5.75 10.35
CA LEU A 67 -8.62 4.97 11.04
C LEU A 67 -7.72 4.15 10.11
N PRO A 68 -8.23 3.33 9.16
CA PRO A 68 -7.38 2.62 8.21
C PRO A 68 -6.60 3.55 7.27
N LEU A 69 -7.13 4.74 6.98
CA LEU A 69 -6.43 5.76 6.19
C LEU A 69 -5.22 6.29 6.98
N ILE A 70 -5.41 6.66 8.24
CA ILE A 70 -4.33 7.09 9.14
C ILE A 70 -3.25 6.02 9.23
N ILE A 71 -3.61 4.75 9.44
CA ILE A 71 -2.65 3.65 9.51
C ILE A 71 -1.87 3.54 8.19
N SER A 72 -2.55 3.58 7.05
CA SER A 72 -1.91 3.46 5.73
C SER A 72 -0.94 4.62 5.47
N VAL A 73 -1.34 5.85 5.85
CA VAL A 73 -0.54 7.06 5.79
C VAL A 73 0.71 6.95 6.65
N ILE A 74 0.59 6.48 7.88
CA ILE A 74 1.73 6.25 8.78
C ILE A 74 2.68 5.21 8.17
N ILE A 75 2.15 4.10 7.65
CA ILE A 75 2.98 3.07 7.02
C ILE A 75 3.78 3.67 5.85
N LEU A 76 3.09 4.42 5.00
CA LEU A 76 3.66 4.99 3.80
C LEU A 76 4.73 6.05 4.09
N ALA A 77 4.45 6.98 5.02
CA ALA A 77 5.36 8.07 5.38
C ALA A 77 6.68 7.57 5.98
N ASN A 78 6.65 6.38 6.57
CA ASN A 78 7.77 5.79 7.29
C ASN A 78 8.42 4.62 6.55
N SER A 79 8.05 4.38 5.28
CA SER A 79 8.63 3.32 4.45
C SER A 79 9.67 3.90 3.48
N ASN A 80 10.85 3.31 3.43
CA ASN A 80 11.90 3.62 2.46
C ASN A 80 12.39 2.33 1.79
N TYR A 81 12.81 2.44 0.54
CA TYR A 81 13.36 1.30 -0.21
C TYR A 81 14.74 1.67 -0.75
N TYR A 82 15.72 0.80 -0.52
CA TYR A 82 17.10 1.00 -0.93
C TYR A 82 17.57 -0.16 -1.79
N PHE A 83 18.10 0.16 -2.96
CA PHE A 83 18.68 -0.81 -3.88
C PHE A 83 20.18 -0.71 -3.78
N TYR A 84 20.81 -1.78 -3.31
CA TYR A 84 22.26 -1.91 -3.26
C TYR A 84 22.75 -2.71 -4.46
N LYS A 85 24.07 -2.95 -4.52
CA LYS A 85 24.67 -3.82 -5.54
C LYS A 85 24.26 -5.28 -5.41
N THR A 86 23.95 -5.78 -4.21
CA THR A 86 23.72 -7.23 -4.01
C THR A 86 22.28 -7.60 -3.66
N HIS A 87 21.54 -6.64 -3.11
CA HIS A 87 20.21 -6.87 -2.56
C HIS A 87 19.40 -5.58 -2.59
N VAL A 88 18.10 -5.73 -2.38
CA VAL A 88 17.16 -4.65 -2.07
C VAL A 88 16.80 -4.70 -0.59
N GLU A 89 16.72 -3.55 0.07
CA GLU A 89 16.32 -3.41 1.47
C GLU A 89 15.04 -2.58 1.54
N SER A 90 14.03 -3.07 2.25
CA SER A 90 12.88 -2.27 2.66
C SER A 90 13.00 -1.94 4.14
N GLU A 91 12.92 -0.66 4.46
CA GLU A 91 13.01 -0.14 5.81
C GLU A 91 11.70 0.53 6.20
N PHE A 92 11.17 0.16 7.36
CA PHE A 92 10.02 0.80 7.98
C PHE A 92 10.43 1.36 9.34
N GLU A 93 10.31 2.68 9.52
CA GLU A 93 10.75 3.40 10.72
C GLU A 93 9.58 4.11 11.40
N PHE A 94 8.93 3.48 12.37
CA PHE A 94 7.90 4.17 13.17
C PHE A 94 8.26 4.19 14.66
N PHE A 95 7.88 3.17 15.42
CA PHE A 95 8.37 2.95 16.80
C PHE A 95 9.52 1.95 16.87
N ILE A 96 9.61 1.05 15.90
CA ILE A 96 10.64 0.02 15.76
C ILE A 96 11.13 0.11 14.32
N ILE A 97 12.44 0.07 14.13
CA ILE A 97 13.05 -0.02 12.80
C ILE A 97 12.95 -1.47 12.35
N LYS A 98 12.14 -1.73 11.32
CA LYS A 98 12.05 -3.03 10.66
C LYS A 98 12.75 -2.96 9.32
N LYS A 99 13.82 -3.74 9.16
CA LYS A 99 14.56 -3.89 7.91
C LYS A 99 14.32 -5.29 7.36
N HIS A 100 14.03 -5.37 6.08
CA HIS A 100 13.96 -6.62 5.35
C HIS A 100 14.87 -6.52 4.13
N SER A 101 15.77 -7.49 3.97
CA SER A 101 16.77 -7.49 2.90
C SER A 101 16.52 -8.71 2.02
N THR A 102 16.34 -8.46 0.72
CA THR A 102 16.06 -9.48 -0.30
C THR A 102 17.19 -9.48 -1.33
N PRO A 103 18.06 -10.50 -1.33
CA PRO A 103 19.07 -10.69 -2.37
C PRO A 103 18.48 -10.79 -3.78
N TYR A 104 19.14 -10.19 -4.79
CA TYR A 104 18.60 -10.18 -6.17
C TYR A 104 18.49 -11.58 -6.80
N ASN A 105 19.30 -12.54 -6.36
CA ASN A 105 19.23 -13.93 -6.84
C ASN A 105 17.98 -14.68 -6.35
N GLN A 106 17.28 -14.17 -5.34
CA GLN A 106 16.01 -14.74 -4.89
C GLN A 106 14.81 -14.16 -5.64
N ILE A 107 14.98 -13.03 -6.33
CA ILE A 107 13.91 -12.37 -7.06
C ILE A 107 13.73 -13.07 -8.41
N THR A 108 12.57 -13.69 -8.61
CA THR A 108 12.23 -14.45 -9.81
C THR A 108 11.49 -13.60 -10.84
N ASN A 109 10.63 -12.71 -10.37
CA ASN A 109 9.80 -11.88 -11.23
C ASN A 109 9.58 -10.50 -10.61
N ILE A 110 9.29 -9.54 -11.47
CA ILE A 110 8.90 -8.18 -11.12
C ILE A 110 7.56 -7.92 -11.80
N SER A 111 6.56 -7.49 -11.04
CA SER A 111 5.32 -6.96 -11.61
C SER A 111 5.12 -5.51 -11.21
N THR A 112 4.45 -4.78 -12.09
CA THR A 112 3.99 -3.43 -11.84
C THR A 112 2.46 -3.40 -11.90
N ASP A 113 1.84 -3.07 -10.78
CA ASP A 113 0.40 -2.96 -10.62
C ASP A 113 0.00 -1.48 -10.60
N ILE A 114 -0.80 -1.05 -11.59
CA ILE A 114 -1.27 0.33 -11.73
C ILE A 114 -2.79 0.32 -11.81
N SER A 115 -3.45 0.72 -10.73
CA SER A 115 -4.91 0.87 -10.77
C SER A 115 -5.34 2.11 -11.56
N ILE A 116 -6.64 2.20 -11.85
CA ILE A 116 -7.22 3.35 -12.58
C ILE A 116 -6.89 4.66 -11.85
N TRP A 117 -6.98 4.67 -10.53
CA TRP A 117 -6.67 5.83 -9.71
C TRP A 117 -5.16 6.13 -9.70
N ASP A 118 -4.33 5.10 -9.63
CA ASP A 118 -2.87 5.28 -9.62
C ASP A 118 -2.39 5.81 -10.97
N ARG A 119 -3.06 5.47 -12.08
CA ARG A 119 -2.80 6.03 -13.41
C ARG A 119 -3.00 7.54 -13.46
N ILE A 120 -4.04 8.05 -12.80
CA ILE A 120 -4.30 9.50 -12.70
C ILE A 120 -3.19 10.17 -11.88
N CYS A 121 -2.77 9.52 -10.78
CA CYS A 121 -1.76 10.05 -9.88
C CYS A 121 -0.32 9.71 -10.29
N ARG A 122 -0.10 9.06 -11.45
CA ARG A 122 1.22 8.58 -11.92
C ARG A 122 1.99 7.78 -10.86
N ALA A 123 1.27 7.03 -10.04
CA ALA A 123 1.83 6.12 -9.06
C ALA A 123 1.48 4.67 -9.43
N GLY A 124 2.08 3.72 -8.72
CA GLY A 124 1.68 2.32 -8.74
C GLY A 124 2.53 1.52 -7.78
N ASP A 125 2.18 0.24 -7.65
CA ASP A 125 2.91 -0.68 -6.79
C ASP A 125 3.84 -1.54 -7.67
N ILE A 126 5.05 -1.80 -7.19
CA ILE A 126 5.98 -2.73 -7.84
C ILE A 126 6.19 -3.91 -6.88
N THR A 127 5.89 -5.12 -7.32
CA THR A 127 6.07 -6.33 -6.51
C THR A 127 7.25 -7.14 -7.04
N LEU A 128 8.22 -7.37 -6.15
CA LEU A 128 9.36 -8.25 -6.38
C LEU A 128 9.02 -9.63 -5.80
N TYR A 129 8.78 -10.59 -6.68
CA TYR A 129 8.42 -11.96 -6.29
C TYR A 129 9.68 -12.76 -5.97
N THR A 130 9.65 -13.46 -4.84
CA THR A 130 10.75 -14.33 -4.41
C THR A 130 10.48 -15.78 -4.77
N ALA A 131 11.53 -16.56 -5.06
CA ALA A 131 11.44 -17.98 -5.41
C ALA A 131 10.98 -18.87 -4.24
N GLU A 132 11.24 -18.45 -3.00
CA GLU A 132 10.90 -19.21 -1.81
C GLU A 132 9.47 -18.91 -1.35
N ASP A 133 8.63 -19.95 -1.26
CA ASP A 133 7.24 -19.87 -0.78
C ASP A 133 7.13 -19.31 0.65
N ASN A 134 8.21 -19.40 1.44
CA ASN A 134 8.27 -18.90 2.82
C ASN A 134 8.81 -17.47 2.94
N VAL A 135 9.33 -16.87 1.86
CA VAL A 135 9.80 -15.48 1.87
C VAL A 135 8.69 -14.58 1.36
N LYS A 136 8.36 -13.57 2.17
CA LYS A 136 7.31 -12.62 1.81
C LYS A 136 7.78 -11.76 0.63
N ASN A 137 6.98 -11.73 -0.43
CA ASN A 137 7.25 -10.86 -1.58
C ASN A 137 7.43 -9.40 -1.13
N LEU A 138 8.38 -8.71 -1.75
CA LEU A 138 8.64 -7.31 -1.44
C LEU A 138 7.80 -6.41 -2.35
N THR A 139 6.81 -5.73 -1.78
CA THR A 139 5.99 -4.76 -2.50
C THR A 139 6.44 -3.33 -2.19
N LEU A 140 6.88 -2.64 -3.22
CA LEU A 140 7.17 -1.21 -3.22
C LEU A 140 5.87 -0.46 -3.51
N LYS A 141 5.35 0.26 -2.51
CA LYS A 141 4.03 0.86 -2.60
C LYS A 141 4.08 2.29 -3.12
N TYR A 142 3.13 2.64 -3.98
CA TYR A 142 2.90 3.99 -4.51
C TYR A 142 4.15 4.68 -5.06
N ILE A 143 4.94 3.92 -5.81
CA ILE A 143 6.14 4.42 -6.49
C ILE A 143 5.73 5.34 -7.63
N GLU A 144 6.36 6.50 -7.71
CA GLU A 144 6.14 7.45 -8.79
C GLU A 144 6.73 6.93 -10.10
N ASN A 145 5.98 7.02 -11.19
CA ASN A 145 6.38 6.52 -12.51
C ASN A 145 6.87 5.06 -12.46
N PRO A 146 6.03 4.12 -11.98
CA PRO A 146 6.47 2.77 -11.61
C PRO A 146 7.09 2.00 -12.79
N GLN A 147 6.62 2.23 -14.02
CA GLN A 147 7.19 1.62 -15.24
C GLN A 147 8.65 2.03 -15.49
N LYS A 148 9.00 3.29 -15.22
CA LYS A 148 10.38 3.77 -15.37
C LYS A 148 11.26 3.13 -14.30
N ILE A 149 10.76 3.10 -13.07
CA ILE A 149 11.48 2.50 -11.95
C ILE A 149 11.67 1.01 -12.14
N GLU A 150 10.67 0.28 -12.65
CA GLU A 150 10.78 -1.13 -13.01
C GLU A 150 11.95 -1.36 -13.98
N GLN A 151 12.07 -0.55 -15.04
CA GLN A 151 13.18 -0.64 -15.98
C GLN A 151 14.53 -0.37 -15.31
N GLU A 152 14.61 0.61 -14.41
CA GLU A 152 15.81 0.89 -13.62
C GLU A 152 16.18 -0.31 -12.73
N ILE A 153 15.21 -0.93 -12.06
CA ILE A 153 15.43 -2.12 -11.21
C ILE A 153 15.95 -3.29 -12.08
N TYR A 154 15.35 -3.53 -13.25
CA TYR A 154 15.82 -4.54 -14.19
C TYR A 154 17.26 -4.30 -14.63
N SER A 155 17.64 -3.04 -14.88
CA SER A 155 19.00 -2.70 -15.28
C SER A 155 20.02 -3.00 -14.17
N ILE A 156 19.67 -2.71 -12.92
CA ILE A 156 20.49 -3.00 -11.74
C ILE A 156 20.65 -4.52 -11.60
N MET A 157 19.55 -5.28 -11.65
CA MET A 157 19.58 -6.75 -11.53
C MET A 157 20.41 -7.40 -12.64
N LYS A 158 20.25 -6.97 -13.89
CA LYS A 158 21.01 -7.51 -15.03
C LYS A 158 22.50 -7.24 -14.89
N SER A 159 22.89 -6.03 -14.46
CA SER A 159 24.30 -5.69 -14.24
C SER A 159 24.97 -6.61 -13.21
N ASN A 160 24.24 -7.04 -12.19
CA ASN A 160 24.73 -7.95 -11.16
C ASN A 160 24.82 -9.42 -11.61
N SER A 161 23.91 -9.86 -12.49
CA SER A 161 23.97 -11.22 -13.05
C SER A 161 25.24 -11.45 -13.88
N ASN A 162 25.67 -10.45 -14.65
CA ASN A 162 26.86 -10.52 -15.51
C ASN A 162 28.18 -10.45 -14.73
N GLN A 163 28.17 -9.95 -13.48
CA GLN A 163 29.37 -9.93 -12.63
C GLN A 163 29.66 -11.28 -11.97
N LYS A 164 28.68 -12.19 -11.89
CA LYS A 164 28.89 -13.55 -11.35
C LYS A 164 29.51 -14.53 -12.36
N THR A 165 29.59 -14.15 -13.63
CA THR A 165 30.06 -15.00 -14.74
C THR A 165 31.50 -14.71 -15.19
N LYS A 166 32.18 -13.78 -14.52
CA LYS A 166 33.61 -13.49 -14.69
C LYS A 166 34.35 -13.85 -13.42
#